data_AF-A0A920RIX4-F1
#
_entry.id   AF-A0A920RIX4-F1
#
_cell.length_a   1.000
_cell.length_b   1.000
_cell.length_c   1.000
_cell.angle_alpha   90.00
_cell.angle_beta   90.00
_cell.angle_gamma   90.00
#
_symmetry.space_group_name_H-M   'P 1'
#
loop_
_entity.id
_entity.type
_entity.pdbx_description
1 polymer ?
#
loop_
_entity_poly.entity_id
_entity_poly.type
_entity_poly.pdbx_seq_one_letter_code
_entity_poly.pdbx_strand_id
1 'polypeptide(L)' 'MTEASPVTHLSPKNAKHGKPGSIGKVIPMTEVRIVDVDTGADQGPNAEGELWIRGPQIMRGYLNQKR' A
#
# COMPACT_ATOMS: atom_id res chain seq x y z
N MET A 1 3.69 -5.18 -6.68
CA MET A 1 4.26 -6.09 -5.67
C MET A 1 3.55 -7.44 -5.83
N THR A 2 4.26 -8.54 -6.03
CA THR A 2 3.67 -9.87 -6.30
C THR A 2 2.85 -10.40 -5.14
N GLU A 3 3.27 -10.05 -3.93
CA GLU A 3 2.70 -10.43 -2.63
C GLU A 3 1.34 -9.76 -2.37
N ALA A 4 0.97 -8.75 -3.17
CA ALA A 4 -0.28 -8.01 -3.05
C ALA A 4 -1.24 -8.23 -4.23
N SER A 5 -1.04 -9.33 -4.99
CA SER A 5 -1.91 -9.77 -6.09
C SER A 5 -2.35 -8.67 -7.08
N PRO A 6 -1.48 -8.20 -7.97
CA PRO A 6 -0.25 -7.44 -7.71
C PRO A 6 -0.51 -5.94 -7.42
N VAL A 7 -1.78 -5.52 -7.37
CA VAL A 7 -2.22 -4.12 -7.38
C VAL A 7 -2.72 -3.68 -6.01
N THR A 8 -2.22 -2.53 -5.54
CA THR A 8 -2.68 -1.89 -4.29
C THR A 8 -3.14 -0.45 -4.51
N HIS A 9 -2.57 0.24 -5.50
CA HIS A 9 -2.92 1.61 -5.87
C HIS A 9 -3.17 1.71 -7.37
N LEU A 10 -4.07 2.61 -7.75
CA LEU A 10 -4.37 2.92 -9.15
C LEU A 10 -4.40 4.43 -9.36
N SER A 11 -3.74 4.88 -10.42
CA SER A 11 -3.85 6.25 -10.89
C SER A 11 -5.25 6.49 -11.49
N PRO A 12 -5.89 7.63 -11.20
CA PRO A 12 -7.15 7.98 -11.82
C PRO A 12 -7.04 8.02 -13.36
N LYS A 13 -8.04 7.49 -14.06
CA LYS A 13 -8.07 7.52 -15.54
C LYS A 13 -8.09 8.94 -16.12
N ASN A 14 -8.65 9.89 -15.37
CA ASN A 14 -8.68 11.29 -15.77
C ASN A 14 -7.38 11.98 -15.30
N ALA A 15 -6.57 12.41 -16.26
CA ALA A 15 -5.29 13.09 -16.01
C ALA A 15 -5.42 14.36 -15.14
N LYS A 16 -6.57 15.06 -15.18
CA LYS A 16 -6.82 16.24 -14.32
C LYS A 16 -6.86 15.90 -12.83
N HIS A 17 -7.18 14.65 -12.49
CA HIS A 17 -7.22 14.15 -11.11
C HIS A 17 -5.99 13.34 -10.73
N GLY A 18 -5.06 13.14 -11.67
CA GLY A 18 -3.78 12.48 -11.41
C GLY A 18 -2.74 13.49 -10.92
N LYS A 19 -1.85 13.04 -10.04
CA LYS A 19 -0.64 13.78 -9.66
C LYS A 19 0.56 13.08 -10.28
N PRO A 20 1.27 13.69 -11.25
CA PRO A 20 2.51 13.13 -11.79
C PRO A 20 3.49 12.77 -10.67
N GLY A 21 4.13 11.60 -10.76
CA GLY A 21 5.02 11.07 -9.72
C GLY A 21 4.33 10.37 -8.55
N SER A 22 2.99 10.33 -8.49
CA SER A 22 2.26 9.53 -7.49
C SER A 22 1.94 8.12 -8.01
N ILE A 23 1.74 7.18 -7.08
CA ILE A 23 1.27 5.82 -7.37
C ILE A 23 -0.26 5.70 -7.47
N GLY A 24 -0.99 6.81 -7.28
CA GLY A 24 -2.44 6.86 -7.32
C GLY A 24 -3.11 6.64 -5.96
N LYS A 25 -4.39 6.25 -5.99
CA LYS A 25 -5.21 6.02 -4.78
C LYS A 25 -5.30 4.54 -4.46
N VAL A 26 -5.45 4.22 -3.17
CA VAL A 26 -5.70 2.84 -2.71
C VAL A 26 -6.94 2.25 -3.38
N ILE A 27 -6.88 0.98 -3.76
CA ILE A 27 -8.03 0.26 -4.33
C ILE A 27 -9.11 -0.01 -3.27
N PRO A 28 -10.37 -0.25 -3.66
CA PRO A 28 -11.43 -0.57 -2.72
C PRO A 28 -11.10 -1.75 -1.81
N MET A 29 -11.70 -1.78 -0.61
CA MET A 29 -11.53 -2.84 0.39
C MET A 29 -10.08 -3.08 0.84
N THR A 30 -9.20 -2.09 0.67
CA THR A 30 -7.81 -2.14 1.11
C THR A 30 -7.53 -0.95 2.03
N GLU A 31 -6.85 -1.24 3.12
CA GLU A 31 -6.37 -0.26 4.08
C GLU A 31 -4.86 -0.12 3.97
N VAL A 32 -4.37 1.09 4.19
CA VAL A 32 -2.94 1.41 4.16
C VAL A 32 -2.57 2.30 5.34
N ARG A 33 -1.36 2.12 5.86
CA ARG A 33 -0.74 3.00 6.85
C ARG A 33 0.70 3.28 6.45
N ILE A 34 1.16 4.48 6.76
CA ILE A 34 2.58 4.81 6.76
C ILE A 34 3.04 4.64 8.19
N VAL A 35 4.06 3.82 8.41
CA VAL A 35 4.57 3.53 9.75
C VAL A 35 6.05 3.87 9.85
N ASP A 36 6.45 4.33 11.02
CA ASP A 36 7.85 4.45 11.39
C ASP A 36 8.50 3.05 11.48
N VAL A 37 9.66 2.86 10.85
CA VAL A 37 10.30 1.54 10.74
C VAL A 37 10.84 1.06 12.09
N ASP A 38 11.31 1.99 12.93
CA ASP A 38 11.97 1.65 14.20
C ASP A 38 10.96 1.44 15.33
N THR A 39 9.90 2.25 15.35
CA THR A 39 8.93 2.28 16.45
C THR A 39 7.60 1.60 16.11
N GLY A 40 7.27 1.42 14.82
CA GLY A 40 5.98 0.91 14.38
C GLY A 40 4.81 1.88 14.58
N ALA A 41 5.08 3.14 14.95
CA ALA A 41 4.05 4.16 15.14
C ALA A 41 3.48 4.65 13.81
N ASP A 42 2.18 5.00 13.80
CA ASP A 42 1.53 5.57 12.63
C ASP A 42 2.06 6.98 12.34
N GLN A 43 2.43 7.21 11.08
CA GLN A 43 2.90 8.50 10.58
C GLN A 43 1.75 9.36 10.04
N GLY A 44 1.90 10.67 10.17
CA GLY A 44 0.94 11.66 9.69
C GLY A 44 1.03 11.93 8.17
N PRO A 45 0.11 12.72 7.62
CA PRO A 45 0.17 13.13 6.21
C PRO A 45 1.50 13.83 5.88
N ASN A 46 2.07 13.49 4.72
CA ASN A 46 3.35 14.00 4.20
C ASN A 46 4.61 13.59 4.99
N ALA A 47 4.50 12.72 5.99
CA ALA A 47 5.66 12.09 6.61
C ALA A 47 6.09 10.85 5.81
N GLU A 48 7.39 10.56 5.83
CA GLU A 48 7.97 9.36 5.22
C GLU A 48 7.95 8.18 6.20
N GLY A 49 7.87 6.97 5.67
CA GLY A 49 7.85 5.74 6.45
C GLY A 49 7.57 4.52 5.57
N GLU A 50 7.43 3.36 6.21
CA GLU A 50 7.10 2.12 5.52
C GLU A 50 5.60 2.03 5.23
N LEU A 51 5.25 1.62 4.01
CA LEU A 51 3.86 1.43 3.60
C LEU A 51 3.37 0.03 4.00
N TRP A 52 2.51 -0.03 5.01
CA TRP A 52 1.82 -1.25 5.43
C TRP A 52 0.45 -1.35 4.77
N ILE A 53 0.09 -2.56 4.32
CA ILE A 53 -1.11 -2.79 3.52
C ILE A 53 -1.90 -3.98 4.07
N ARG A 54 -3.21 -3.82 4.22
CA ARG A 54 -4.14 -4.87 4.64
C ARG A 54 -5.33 -4.92 3.69
N GLY A 55 -5.65 -6.10 3.18
CA GLY A 55 -6.77 -6.29 2.27
C GLY A 55 -6.94 -7.74 1.83
N PRO A 56 -8.05 -8.07 1.16
CA PRO A 56 -8.35 -9.44 0.72
C PRO A 56 -7.39 -9.97 -0.36
N GLN A 57 -6.71 -9.08 -1.08
CA GLN A 57 -5.77 -9.42 -2.16
C GLN A 57 -4.35 -9.75 -1.67
N ILE A 58 -4.05 -9.51 -0.40
CA ILE A 58 -2.72 -9.81 0.16
C ILE A 58 -2.52 -11.33 0.21
N MET A 59 -1.35 -11.78 -0.23
CA MET A 59 -1.01 -13.20 -0.26
C MET A 59 -1.11 -13.84 1.12
N ARG A 60 -1.31 -15.15 1.15
CA ARG A 60 -1.30 -15.92 2.41
C ARG A 60 0.09 -16.01 3.05
N GLY A 61 1.14 -15.83 2.26
CA GLY A 61 2.53 -16.00 2.68
C GLY A 61 3.34 -16.69 1.59
N TYR A 62 4.64 -16.82 1.83
CA TYR A 62 5.52 -17.58 0.96
C TYR A 62 5.33 -19.08 1.17
N LEU A 63 5.33 -19.84 0.07
CA LEU A 63 5.18 -21.30 0.11
C LEU A 63 6.30 -21.94 0.96
N ASN A 64 5.93 -22.88 1.82
CA ASN A 64 6.83 -23.62 2.73
C ASN A 64 7.59 -22.75 3.76
N GLN A 65 7.18 -21.49 3.96
CA GLN A 65 7.65 -20.66 5.06
C GLN A 65 6.56 -20.59 6.11
N LYS A 66 6.85 -21.08 7.32
CA LYS A 66 5.94 -20.93 8.45
C LYS A 66 6.02 -19.49 8.96
N ARG A 67 4.85 -18.98 9.39
CA ARG A 67 4.75 -17.71 10.11
C ARG A 67 5.33 -17.83 11.51
#